data_AF-F0RWD5-F1
#
_entry.id   AF-F0RWD5-F1
#
_cell.length_a   1.000
_cell.length_b   1.000
_cell.length_c   1.000
_cell.angle_alpha   90.00
_cell.angle_beta   90.00
_cell.angle_gamma   90.00
#
_symmetry.space_group_name_H-M   'P 1'
#
loop_
_entity.id
_entity.type
_entity.pdbx_description
1 polymer ?
#
loop_
_entity_poly.entity_id
_entity_poly.type
_entity_poly.pdbx_seq_one_letter_code
_entity_poly.pdbx_strand_id
1 'polypeptide(L)'
;MIPFTIVGLRFDHLSPPEQAVFAFEEGRLSDACVKIKKQTQSRSVMLLGTCDRIELWCEEPRTSLVEPLLRGLSLSPLAWAKEVYTIKAQESLMHCFSLACGLLSPLFGEDQIISQIQQAFNRSVQVGCASSMLAYLVREVVTTAKQVQTTVDLQIVDQSVAEYVHRFLAPYAGQQILVLGSSALSRSVASYLAERGFVIWMTFRDTDKVDLLLPPKVHAIAYDQRFSYLPRCFVVISATKGMEYTIRKDQVQGPHLYLDLAPVRDIDPGIDGVIRIEDLAIPLVQREQQTSKALAIIEIACRKVDQYIAYRSAVPELQNLAIDAANDLVYRLQAPLKALGEEKAVLGPSIYETARKAFSHYLYAQKKAQSMYCHLDLTKPLENGQSSYAGDPPVVLSAFHTLEREGWRLTHLQFGSHAGTHMDSPAHMLEQGLYLDEFPVSRFFATAYVLDCADLGTISIDALSAIPSGCDAVLFFTKGGSYLDEEAAAYLVERGIQIVGFDTANCDRDGDLSFPIHHIMLGGGALILENLVNLERILHRSVQLTALPLFFTHADGAPARVVATYEV
;
A
#
# COMPACT_ATOMS: atom_id res chain seq x y z
N MET A 1 12.49 13.79 1.43
CA MET A 1 13.00 12.62 2.16
C MET A 1 12.09 12.40 3.35
N ILE A 2 11.65 11.17 3.61
CA ILE A 2 10.83 10.86 4.78
C ILE A 2 11.64 11.17 6.04
N PRO A 3 11.13 11.97 7.00
CA PRO A 3 11.94 12.46 8.11
C PRO A 3 12.03 11.47 9.27
N PHE A 4 11.41 10.30 9.20
CA PHE A 4 11.33 9.38 10.33
C PHE A 4 12.32 8.22 10.21
N THR A 5 12.95 7.85 11.32
CA THR A 5 13.68 6.59 11.47
C THR A 5 13.09 5.85 12.67
N ILE A 6 12.89 4.55 12.52
CA ILE A 6 12.33 3.71 13.58
C ILE A 6 13.41 2.75 14.04
N VAL A 7 13.57 2.65 15.35
CA VAL A 7 14.39 1.62 15.99
C VAL A 7 13.53 0.88 16.98
N GLY A 8 13.50 -0.44 16.88
CA GLY A 8 12.69 -1.27 17.75
C GLY A 8 13.46 -2.42 18.34
N LEU A 9 12.91 -2.98 19.41
CA LEU A 9 13.37 -4.19 20.06
C LEU A 9 12.17 -5.13 20.17
N ARG A 10 12.30 -6.33 19.61
CA ARG A 10 11.32 -7.41 19.74
C ARG A 10 11.78 -8.39 20.80
N PHE A 11 10.87 -8.85 21.64
CA PHE A 11 11.19 -9.76 22.75
C PHE A 11 10.21 -10.95 22.86
N ASP A 12 9.32 -11.11 21.88
CA ASP A 12 8.35 -12.20 21.78
C ASP A 12 8.97 -13.59 21.64
N HIS A 13 10.21 -13.66 21.15
CA HIS A 13 10.98 -14.89 21.02
C HIS A 13 11.77 -15.26 22.30
N LEU A 14 11.83 -14.37 23.29
CA LEU A 14 12.57 -14.57 24.54
C LEU A 14 11.76 -15.37 25.56
N SER A 15 12.44 -15.95 26.56
CA SER A 15 11.76 -16.65 27.65
C SER A 15 10.98 -15.69 28.56
N PRO A 16 9.93 -16.15 29.27
CA PRO A 16 9.14 -15.27 30.15
C PRO A 16 9.97 -14.48 31.20
N PRO A 17 11.01 -15.04 31.84
CA PRO A 17 11.89 -14.27 32.73
C PRO A 17 12.67 -13.15 32.03
N GLU A 18 13.07 -13.35 30.77
CA GLU A 18 13.77 -12.34 29.98
C GLU A 18 12.79 -11.27 29.48
N GLN A 19 11.56 -11.64 29.12
CA GLN A 19 10.50 -10.70 28.75
C GLN A 19 10.14 -9.74 29.90
N ALA A 20 10.21 -10.20 31.16
CA ALA A 20 9.92 -9.38 32.32
C ALA A 20 10.83 -8.15 32.46
N VAL A 21 12.01 -8.16 31.84
CA VAL A 21 12.94 -7.01 31.81
C VAL A 21 12.35 -5.83 31.01
N PHE A 22 11.42 -6.09 30.10
CA PHE A 22 10.78 -5.09 29.23
C PHE A 22 9.44 -4.58 29.78
N ALA A 23 9.04 -5.00 30.98
CA ALA A 23 7.89 -4.46 31.69
C ALA A 23 8.22 -3.07 32.27
N PHE A 24 8.09 -2.03 31.46
CA PHE A 24 8.40 -0.66 31.84
C PHE A 24 7.16 0.09 32.34
N GLU A 25 7.30 0.76 33.48
CA GLU A 25 6.32 1.72 33.97
C GLU A 25 6.23 2.95 33.05
N GLU A 26 5.06 3.59 32.98
CA GLU A 26 4.83 4.76 32.11
C GLU A 26 5.77 5.93 32.40
N GLY A 27 6.13 6.15 33.67
CA GLY A 27 7.09 7.18 34.07
C GLY A 27 8.47 6.96 33.45
N ARG A 28 8.94 5.71 33.40
CA ARG A 28 10.24 5.35 32.80
C ARG A 28 10.24 5.57 31.29
N LEU A 29 9.15 5.23 30.60
CA LEU A 29 9.02 5.50 29.16
C LEU A 29 9.00 7.01 28.87
N SER A 30 8.37 7.79 29.74
CA SER A 30 8.31 9.26 29.64
C SER A 30 9.70 9.90 29.78
N ASP A 31 10.46 9.48 30.80
CA ASP A 31 11.85 9.92 31.01
C ASP A 31 12.77 9.50 29.86
N ALA A 32 12.57 8.29 29.33
CA ALA A 32 13.33 7.79 28.18
C ALA A 32 13.10 8.67 26.95
N CYS A 33 11.87 9.09 26.64
CA CYS A 33 11.60 10.02 25.54
C CYS A 33 12.44 11.30 25.65
N VAL A 34 12.46 11.94 26.83
CA VAL A 34 13.20 13.19 27.05
C VAL A 34 14.71 12.98 26.88
N LYS A 35 15.26 11.91 27.46
CA LYS A 35 16.69 11.57 27.35
C LYS A 35 17.09 11.29 25.92
N ILE A 36 16.30 10.47 25.20
CA ILE A 36 16.55 10.10 23.81
C ILE A 36 16.53 11.35 22.94
N LYS A 37 15.46 12.15 22.96
CA LYS A 37 15.35 13.38 22.14
C LYS A 37 16.55 14.31 22.32
N LYS A 38 17.01 14.47 23.56
CA LYS A 38 18.18 15.29 23.88
C LYS A 38 19.48 14.72 23.31
N GLN A 39 19.70 13.41 23.44
CA GLN A 39 20.91 12.74 22.95
C GLN A 39 20.96 12.64 21.42
N THR A 40 19.81 12.44 20.78
CA THR A 40 19.68 12.31 19.33
C THR A 40 19.58 13.64 18.61
N GLN A 41 19.37 14.73 19.36
CA GLN A 41 19.06 16.07 18.85
C GLN A 41 17.92 16.05 17.82
N SER A 42 16.97 15.13 18.00
CA SER A 42 15.87 14.94 17.07
C SER A 42 14.76 15.95 17.29
N ARG A 43 13.97 16.17 16.24
CA ARG A 43 12.86 17.13 16.28
C ARG A 43 11.72 16.63 17.14
N SER A 44 11.41 15.34 17.03
CA SER A 44 10.46 14.65 17.88
C SER A 44 10.83 13.19 18.12
N VAL A 45 10.29 12.62 19.19
CA VAL A 45 10.41 11.19 19.52
C VAL A 45 9.11 10.67 20.10
N MET A 46 8.79 9.41 19.84
CA MET A 46 7.70 8.68 20.45
C MET A 46 8.16 7.26 20.78
N LEU A 47 7.89 6.80 22.00
CA LEU A 47 8.11 5.40 22.39
C LEU A 47 6.77 4.67 22.44
N LEU A 48 6.59 3.72 21.52
CA LEU A 48 5.51 2.75 21.52
C LEU A 48 5.97 1.50 22.28
N GLY A 49 5.27 1.17 23.36
CA GLY A 49 5.49 -0.07 24.10
C GLY A 49 4.26 -0.95 23.95
N THR A 50 4.48 -2.21 23.62
CA THR A 50 3.45 -3.24 23.49
C THR A 50 3.85 -4.45 24.32
N CYS A 51 3.10 -5.55 24.23
CA CYS A 51 3.44 -6.80 24.89
C CYS A 51 4.55 -7.61 24.21
N ASP A 52 4.91 -7.28 22.96
CA ASP A 52 5.82 -8.09 22.13
C ASP A 52 7.05 -7.29 21.63
N ARG A 53 6.95 -5.95 21.66
CA ARG A 53 8.00 -5.03 21.21
C ARG A 53 7.93 -3.66 21.87
N ILE A 54 9.05 -2.95 21.76
CA ILE A 54 9.14 -1.50 21.96
C ILE A 54 9.74 -0.86 20.72
N GLU A 55 9.12 0.22 20.24
CA GLU A 55 9.58 0.98 19.08
C GLU A 55 9.75 2.47 19.41
N LEU A 56 10.89 3.01 19.01
CA LEU A 56 11.20 4.43 18.99
C LEU A 56 10.95 4.99 17.59
N TRP A 57 9.97 5.86 17.46
CA TRP A 57 9.73 6.64 16.25
C TRP A 57 10.41 8.00 16.41
N CYS A 58 11.38 8.31 15.55
CA CYS A 58 12.23 9.49 15.70
C CYS A 58 12.25 10.34 14.43
N GLU A 59 11.98 11.64 14.56
CA GLU A 59 11.99 12.62 13.45
C GLU A 59 13.36 13.34 13.36
N GLU A 60 14.01 13.23 12.21
CA GLU A 60 15.29 13.89 11.86
C GLU A 60 16.39 13.69 12.92
N PRO A 61 16.75 12.43 13.27
CA PRO A 61 17.85 12.20 14.19
C PRO A 61 19.19 12.64 13.61
N ARG A 62 20.03 13.30 14.44
CA ARG A 62 21.39 13.70 14.05
C ARG A 62 22.46 12.68 14.43
N THR A 63 22.14 11.74 15.32
CA THR A 63 23.04 10.70 15.80
C THR A 63 22.36 9.32 15.77
N SER A 64 23.11 8.26 16.07
CA SER A 64 22.58 6.90 16.14
C SER A 64 21.47 6.77 17.20
N LEU A 65 20.46 5.95 16.91
CA LEU A 65 19.29 5.75 17.76
C LEU A 65 19.39 4.55 18.70
N VAL A 66 20.21 3.54 18.37
CA VAL A 66 20.27 2.27 19.10
C VAL A 66 20.75 2.47 20.53
N GLU A 67 21.90 3.14 20.72
CA GLU A 67 22.46 3.35 22.05
C GLU A 67 21.59 4.29 22.91
N PRO A 68 21.07 5.43 22.40
CA PRO A 68 20.12 6.24 23.14
C PRO A 68 18.85 5.49 23.55
N LEU A 69 18.29 4.65 22.68
CA LEU A 69 17.13 3.82 23.01
C LEU A 69 17.43 2.89 24.20
N LEU A 70 18.48 2.08 24.08
CA LEU A 70 18.84 1.09 25.10
C LEU A 70 19.18 1.77 26.44
N ARG A 71 20.01 2.81 26.42
CA ARG A 71 20.35 3.56 27.65
C ARG A 71 19.16 4.31 28.23
N GLY A 72 18.28 4.86 27.38
CA GLY A 72 17.04 5.51 27.80
C GLY A 72 16.12 4.54 28.55
N LEU A 73 16.03 3.30 28.09
CA LEU A 73 15.33 2.21 28.74
C LEU A 73 16.12 1.57 29.88
N SER A 74 17.32 2.05 30.22
CA SER A 74 18.25 1.46 31.20
C SER A 74 18.59 -0.01 30.93
N LEU A 75 18.71 -0.35 29.65
CA LEU A 75 19.19 -1.64 29.14
C LEU A 75 20.67 -1.52 28.76
N SER A 76 21.43 -2.60 28.97
CA SER A 76 22.84 -2.66 28.57
C SER A 76 22.98 -2.74 27.05
N PRO A 77 23.67 -1.80 26.37
CA PRO A 77 23.92 -1.89 24.94
C PRO A 77 24.67 -3.15 24.54
N LEU A 78 25.60 -3.62 25.39
CA LEU A 78 26.38 -4.83 25.13
C LEU A 78 25.52 -6.11 25.13
N ALA A 79 24.46 -6.14 25.94
CA ALA A 79 23.57 -7.29 26.03
C ALA A 79 22.50 -7.30 24.92
N TRP A 80 21.97 -6.13 24.58
CA TRP A 80 20.72 -6.04 23.82
C TRP A 80 20.84 -5.43 22.42
N ALA A 81 22.00 -4.89 22.01
CA ALA A 81 22.14 -4.27 20.69
C ALA A 81 21.86 -5.23 19.52
N LYS A 82 22.03 -6.55 19.71
CA LYS A 82 21.75 -7.56 18.69
C LYS A 82 20.25 -7.80 18.47
N GLU A 83 19.42 -7.50 19.48
CA GLU A 83 17.95 -7.64 19.41
C GLU A 83 17.26 -6.42 18.82
N VAL A 84 18.02 -5.38 18.49
CA VAL A 84 17.51 -4.12 17.97
C VAL A 84 17.48 -4.15 16.44
N TYR A 85 16.31 -3.88 15.86
CA TYR A 85 16.14 -3.66 14.43
C TYR A 85 15.98 -2.17 14.10
N THR A 86 16.35 -1.78 12.89
CA THR A 86 16.22 -0.42 12.38
C THR A 86 15.47 -0.41 11.07
N ILE A 87 14.41 0.39 11.00
CA ILE A 87 13.67 0.67 9.76
C ILE A 87 14.13 2.01 9.22
N LYS A 88 14.59 2.00 7.97
CA LYS A 88 15.10 3.20 7.29
C LYS A 88 13.96 4.15 6.96
N ALA A 89 14.31 5.40 6.69
CA ALA A 89 13.37 6.44 6.35
C ALA A 89 12.40 6.07 5.22
N GLN A 90 12.91 5.46 4.15
CA GLN A 90 12.13 5.05 2.98
C GLN A 90 11.01 4.03 3.30
N GLU A 91 11.20 3.22 4.34
CA GLU A 91 10.30 2.13 4.73
C GLU A 91 9.44 2.48 5.94
N SER A 92 9.79 3.57 6.64
CA SER A 92 9.21 3.93 7.94
C SER A 92 7.70 4.16 7.88
N LEU A 93 7.18 4.80 6.82
CA LEU A 93 5.73 5.01 6.68
C LEU A 93 5.00 3.67 6.56
N MET A 94 5.43 2.82 5.62
CA MET A 94 4.84 1.49 5.42
C MET A 94 4.83 0.68 6.72
N HIS A 95 5.93 0.72 7.49
CA HIS A 95 6.02 0.09 8.80
C HIS A 95 4.99 0.65 9.80
N CYS A 96 4.93 1.97 9.98
CA CYS A 96 4.00 2.63 10.90
C CYS A 96 2.54 2.25 10.61
N PHE A 97 2.15 2.30 9.34
CA PHE A 97 0.80 1.97 8.91
C PHE A 97 0.50 0.47 9.06
N SER A 98 1.42 -0.40 8.64
CA SER A 98 1.26 -1.85 8.75
C SER A 98 1.17 -2.32 10.20
N LEU A 99 1.99 -1.72 11.08
CA LEU A 99 1.94 -1.97 12.52
C LEU A 99 0.57 -1.60 13.09
N ALA A 100 0.10 -0.38 12.82
CA ALA A 100 -1.18 0.11 13.33
C ALA A 100 -2.39 -0.69 12.81
N CYS A 101 -2.30 -1.23 11.60
CA CYS A 101 -3.30 -2.12 11.02
C CYS A 101 -3.20 -3.56 11.56
N GLY A 102 -2.28 -3.86 12.47
CA GLY A 102 -2.11 -5.20 13.05
C GLY A 102 -1.47 -6.22 12.11
N LEU A 103 -0.93 -5.79 10.96
CA LEU A 103 -0.27 -6.70 10.00
C LEU A 103 1.08 -7.21 10.49
N LEU A 104 1.72 -6.46 11.41
CA LEU A 104 3.00 -6.81 12.01
C LEU A 104 2.88 -7.40 13.43
N SER A 105 1.64 -7.58 13.91
CA SER A 105 1.38 -8.27 15.18
C SER A 105 1.36 -9.79 14.94
N PRO A 106 1.91 -10.59 15.87
CA PRO A 106 1.73 -12.04 15.87
C PRO A 106 0.24 -12.40 15.87
N LEU A 107 -0.56 -11.68 16.64
CA LEU A 107 -2.00 -11.83 16.70
C LEU A 107 -2.64 -10.96 15.61
N PHE A 108 -2.85 -11.57 14.44
CA PHE A 108 -3.46 -10.91 13.29
C PHE A 108 -4.81 -10.27 13.67
N GLY A 109 -4.97 -8.97 13.39
CA GLY A 109 -6.18 -8.22 13.70
C GLY A 109 -6.34 -7.84 15.18
N GLU A 110 -5.24 -7.60 15.91
CA GLU A 110 -5.29 -7.02 17.25
C GLU A 110 -5.88 -5.60 17.27
N ASP A 111 -6.99 -5.44 18.00
CA ASP A 111 -7.67 -4.14 18.12
C ASP A 111 -6.94 -3.15 19.06
N GLN A 112 -5.93 -3.60 19.80
CA GLN A 112 -5.29 -2.81 20.85
C GLN A 112 -4.18 -1.88 20.34
N ILE A 113 -3.54 -2.18 19.20
CA ILE A 113 -2.37 -1.42 18.72
C ILE A 113 -2.73 0.06 18.49
N ILE A 114 -3.93 0.35 17.97
CA ILE A 114 -4.40 1.72 17.76
C ILE A 114 -4.39 2.51 19.07
N SER A 115 -4.93 1.92 20.14
CA SER A 115 -4.98 2.55 21.47
C SER A 115 -3.57 2.75 22.05
N GLN A 116 -2.66 1.79 21.87
CA GLN A 116 -1.28 1.88 22.32
C GLN A 116 -0.50 2.98 21.59
N ILE A 117 -0.70 3.14 20.28
CA ILE A 117 -0.13 4.25 19.49
C ILE A 117 -0.63 5.60 20.00
N GLN A 118 -1.94 5.72 20.26
CA GLN A 118 -2.52 6.96 20.80
C GLN A 118 -1.96 7.29 22.20
N GLN A 119 -1.83 6.29 23.08
CA GLN A 119 -1.21 6.45 24.40
C GLN A 119 0.25 6.87 24.30
N ALA A 120 1.03 6.22 23.43
CA ALA A 120 2.42 6.56 23.17
C ALA A 120 2.59 8.00 22.67
N PHE A 121 1.71 8.44 21.77
CA PHE A 121 1.70 9.81 21.28
C PHE A 121 1.33 10.81 22.38
N ASN A 122 0.27 10.56 23.14
CA ASN A 122 -0.15 11.43 24.25
C ASN A 122 0.96 11.60 25.29
N ARG A 123 1.68 10.52 25.62
CA ARG A 123 2.88 10.56 26.46
C ARG A 123 3.95 11.48 25.88
N SER A 124 4.27 11.34 24.59
CA SER A 124 5.23 12.21 23.90
C SER A 124 4.83 13.69 23.95
N VAL A 125 3.53 14.00 23.82
CA VAL A 125 3.00 15.36 23.95
C VAL A 125 3.21 15.91 25.36
N GLN A 126 2.87 15.14 26.40
CA GLN A 126 2.97 15.55 27.80
C GLN A 126 4.41 15.92 28.22
N VAL A 127 5.41 15.22 27.69
CA VAL A 127 6.83 15.50 27.97
C VAL A 127 7.50 16.46 26.97
N GLY A 128 6.73 17.13 26.11
CA GLY A 128 7.27 18.09 25.13
C GLY A 128 8.15 17.46 24.04
N CYS A 129 7.98 16.17 23.79
CA CYS A 129 8.74 15.41 22.81
C CYS A 129 8.06 15.30 21.44
N ALA A 130 6.78 15.66 21.32
CA ALA A 130 6.04 15.61 20.07
C ALA A 130 6.27 16.83 19.17
N SER A 131 6.11 16.65 17.85
CA SER A 131 6.05 17.73 16.86
C SER A 131 4.70 17.71 16.13
N SER A 132 4.41 18.78 15.38
CA SER A 132 3.24 18.81 14.49
C SER A 132 3.30 17.78 13.36
N MET A 133 4.51 17.36 12.94
CA MET A 133 4.67 16.34 11.90
C MET A 133 4.34 14.95 12.48
N LEU A 134 4.88 14.62 13.66
CA LEU A 134 4.54 13.40 14.37
C LEU A 134 3.04 13.32 14.68
N ALA A 135 2.43 14.44 15.10
CA ALA A 135 0.99 14.53 15.32
C ALA A 135 0.18 14.23 14.06
N TYR A 136 0.60 14.76 12.91
CA TYR A 136 -0.02 14.49 11.63
C TYR A 136 0.11 13.00 11.27
N LEU A 137 1.32 12.44 11.34
CA LEU A 137 1.58 11.03 11.05
C LEU A 137 0.71 10.11 11.91
N VAL A 138 0.71 10.30 13.23
CA VAL A 138 -0.09 9.48 14.16
C VAL A 138 -1.59 9.56 13.82
N ARG A 139 -2.10 10.74 13.48
CA ARG A 139 -3.51 10.90 13.09
C ARG A 139 -3.83 10.14 11.82
N GLU A 140 -3.00 10.24 10.78
CA GLU A 140 -3.24 9.49 9.53
C GLU A 140 -3.12 7.98 9.77
N VAL A 141 -2.11 7.53 10.51
CA VAL A 141 -1.92 6.12 10.90
C VAL A 141 -3.15 5.56 11.63
N VAL A 142 -3.67 6.27 12.63
CA VAL A 142 -4.88 5.86 13.37
C VAL A 142 -6.13 5.89 12.47
N THR A 143 -6.25 6.87 11.59
CA THR A 143 -7.40 6.98 10.68
C THR A 143 -7.42 5.82 9.69
N THR A 144 -6.29 5.52 9.08
CA THR A 144 -6.12 4.39 8.15
C THR A 144 -6.34 3.05 8.85
N ALA A 145 -5.78 2.86 10.06
CA ALA A 145 -5.98 1.63 10.82
C ALA A 145 -7.47 1.36 11.13
N LYS A 146 -8.22 2.40 11.53
CA LYS A 146 -9.67 2.30 11.72
C LYS A 146 -10.41 1.97 10.42
N GLN A 147 -10.02 2.59 9.31
CA GLN A 147 -10.59 2.26 8.01
C GLN A 147 -10.37 0.79 7.66
N VAL A 148 -9.13 0.29 7.77
CA VAL A 148 -8.79 -1.11 7.50
C VAL A 148 -9.62 -2.05 8.39
N GLN A 149 -9.70 -1.80 9.69
CA GLN A 149 -10.53 -2.61 10.61
C GLN A 149 -12.01 -2.67 10.20
N THR A 150 -12.56 -1.61 9.60
CA THR A 150 -13.96 -1.59 9.14
C THR A 150 -14.19 -2.23 7.78
N THR A 151 -13.16 -2.30 6.93
CA THR A 151 -13.29 -2.74 5.52
C THR A 151 -12.66 -4.10 5.23
N VAL A 152 -11.74 -4.56 6.08
CA VAL A 152 -10.94 -5.77 5.89
C VAL A 152 -11.18 -6.70 7.07
N ASP A 153 -11.47 -7.97 6.78
CA ASP A 153 -11.59 -8.98 7.83
C ASP A 153 -10.19 -9.50 8.21
N LEU A 154 -9.60 -8.87 9.22
CA LEU A 154 -8.31 -9.25 9.77
C LEU A 154 -8.38 -10.42 10.78
N GLN A 155 -9.56 -11.02 11.01
CA GLN A 155 -9.70 -12.19 11.89
C GLN A 155 -10.12 -13.44 11.12
N ILE A 156 -9.96 -13.42 9.79
CA ILE A 156 -10.31 -14.53 8.92
C ILE A 156 -9.53 -15.79 9.26
N VAL A 157 -10.24 -16.92 9.31
CA VAL A 157 -9.66 -18.24 9.56
C VAL A 157 -9.49 -18.95 8.23
N ASP A 158 -8.25 -19.24 7.85
CA ASP A 158 -7.98 -19.94 6.61
C ASP A 158 -8.35 -21.42 6.71
N GLN A 159 -9.28 -21.86 5.86
CA GLN A 159 -9.72 -23.25 5.79
C GLN A 159 -8.56 -24.20 5.46
N SER A 160 -7.55 -23.73 4.72
CA SER A 160 -6.37 -24.52 4.33
C SER A 160 -5.63 -25.12 5.54
N VAL A 161 -5.70 -24.46 6.70
CA VAL A 161 -5.10 -24.98 7.95
C VAL A 161 -5.81 -26.25 8.40
N ALA A 162 -7.14 -26.27 8.41
CA ALA A 162 -7.92 -27.44 8.81
C ALA A 162 -7.72 -28.61 7.84
N GLU A 163 -7.65 -28.33 6.54
CA GLU A 163 -7.40 -29.33 5.50
C GLU A 163 -6.01 -29.96 5.63
N TYR A 164 -5.01 -29.14 5.90
CA TYR A 164 -3.64 -29.59 6.12
C TYR A 164 -3.54 -30.43 7.38
N VAL A 165 -4.06 -29.95 8.52
CA VAL A 165 -4.05 -30.69 9.79
C VAL A 165 -4.69 -32.06 9.61
N HIS A 166 -5.82 -32.15 8.91
CA HIS A 166 -6.43 -33.44 8.58
C HIS A 166 -5.49 -34.35 7.78
N ARG A 167 -4.84 -33.83 6.72
CA ARG A 167 -3.91 -34.60 5.89
C ARG A 167 -2.70 -35.08 6.70
N PHE A 168 -2.17 -34.22 7.56
CA PHE A 168 -1.07 -34.51 8.46
C PHE A 168 -1.45 -35.59 9.47
N LEU A 169 -2.69 -35.58 9.95
CA LEU A 169 -3.21 -36.54 10.92
C LEU A 169 -3.78 -37.82 10.30
N ALA A 170 -3.79 -37.96 8.97
CA ALA A 170 -4.28 -39.16 8.29
C ALA A 170 -3.62 -40.48 8.77
N PRO A 171 -2.31 -40.55 9.07
CA PRO A 171 -1.69 -41.75 9.63
C PRO A 171 -2.18 -42.12 11.03
N TYR A 172 -2.84 -41.19 11.74
CA TYR A 172 -3.33 -41.36 13.11
C TYR A 172 -4.85 -41.48 13.17
N ALA A 173 -5.50 -41.90 12.07
CA ALA A 173 -6.94 -42.11 12.01
C ALA A 173 -7.43 -43.02 13.16
N GLY A 174 -8.50 -42.60 13.83
CA GLY A 174 -9.10 -43.30 14.98
C GLY A 174 -8.49 -42.98 16.35
N GLN A 175 -7.39 -42.20 16.41
CA GLN A 175 -6.87 -41.66 17.67
C GLN A 175 -7.76 -40.52 18.19
N GLN A 176 -7.78 -40.35 19.52
CA GLN A 176 -8.47 -39.22 20.15
C GLN A 176 -7.56 -37.98 20.14
N ILE A 177 -8.16 -36.83 19.85
CA ILE A 177 -7.46 -35.55 19.74
C ILE A 177 -7.95 -34.62 20.84
N LEU A 178 -7.02 -33.97 21.54
CA LEU A 178 -7.30 -32.91 22.50
C LEU A 178 -7.04 -31.55 21.85
N VAL A 179 -8.06 -30.71 21.78
CA VAL A 179 -7.98 -29.34 21.27
C VAL A 179 -8.02 -28.34 22.43
N LEU A 180 -6.96 -27.55 22.56
CA LEU A 180 -6.81 -26.52 23.57
C LEU A 180 -7.31 -25.17 23.05
N GLY A 181 -8.30 -24.63 23.75
CA GLY A 181 -8.97 -23.38 23.41
C GLY A 181 -10.17 -23.53 22.49
N SER A 182 -10.97 -22.47 22.50
CA SER A 182 -12.21 -22.33 21.74
C SER A 182 -12.12 -21.19 20.73
N SER A 183 -10.94 -20.91 20.17
CA SER A 183 -10.74 -19.85 19.17
C SER A 183 -11.44 -20.19 17.85
N ALA A 184 -11.60 -19.21 16.96
CA ALA A 184 -12.19 -19.46 15.64
C ALA A 184 -11.40 -20.52 14.85
N LEU A 185 -10.06 -20.49 14.95
CA LEU A 185 -9.18 -21.49 14.37
C LEU A 185 -9.37 -22.88 15.03
N SER A 186 -9.35 -22.95 16.38
CA SER A 186 -9.60 -24.20 17.10
C SER A 186 -10.92 -24.85 16.69
N ARG A 187 -11.98 -24.04 16.57
CA ARG A 187 -13.32 -24.51 16.16
C ARG A 187 -13.35 -25.00 14.73
N SER A 188 -12.74 -24.27 13.80
CA SER A 188 -12.66 -24.66 12.40
C SER A 188 -11.93 -26.00 12.24
N VAL A 189 -10.74 -26.13 12.84
CA VAL A 189 -9.95 -27.37 12.82
C VAL A 189 -10.71 -28.53 13.45
N ALA A 190 -11.30 -28.32 14.64
CA ALA A 190 -12.05 -29.37 15.33
C ALA A 190 -13.28 -29.83 14.55
N SER A 191 -14.06 -28.90 13.99
CA SER A 191 -15.23 -29.24 13.16
C SER A 191 -14.82 -30.07 11.95
N TYR A 192 -13.77 -29.63 11.25
CA TYR A 192 -13.29 -30.29 10.04
C TYR A 192 -12.78 -31.72 10.30
N LEU A 193 -12.10 -31.94 11.43
CA LEU A 193 -11.61 -33.25 11.86
C LEU A 193 -12.75 -34.16 12.35
N ALA A 194 -13.70 -33.63 13.13
CA ALA A 194 -14.85 -34.39 13.65
C ALA A 194 -15.76 -34.90 12.52
N GLU A 195 -15.97 -34.11 11.46
CA GLU A 195 -16.68 -34.52 10.26
C GLU A 195 -16.02 -35.72 9.54
N ARG A 196 -14.71 -35.89 9.72
CA ARG A 196 -13.89 -36.93 9.09
C ARG A 196 -13.58 -38.11 10.01
N GLY A 197 -14.31 -38.22 11.13
CA GLY A 197 -14.33 -39.40 11.98
C GLY A 197 -13.32 -39.42 13.13
N PHE A 198 -12.62 -38.31 13.40
CA PHE A 198 -11.81 -38.19 14.61
C PHE A 198 -12.67 -37.92 15.85
N VAL A 199 -12.27 -38.48 16.99
CA VAL A 199 -12.89 -38.16 18.29
C VAL A 199 -12.17 -36.96 18.88
N ILE A 200 -12.89 -35.83 18.99
CA ILE A 200 -12.31 -34.56 19.42
C ILE A 200 -12.82 -34.17 20.82
N TRP A 201 -11.88 -33.89 21.72
CA TRP A 201 -12.15 -33.25 23.01
C TRP A 201 -11.67 -31.81 22.95
N MET A 202 -12.56 -30.83 23.14
CA MET A 202 -12.22 -29.40 23.10
C MET A 202 -12.37 -28.77 24.48
N THR A 203 -11.35 -28.02 24.89
CA THR A 203 -11.37 -27.33 26.19
C THR A 203 -12.06 -25.96 26.13
N PHE A 204 -12.84 -25.68 27.18
CA PHE A 204 -13.47 -24.38 27.41
C PHE A 204 -13.05 -23.83 28.78
N ARG A 205 -12.62 -22.56 28.82
CA ARG A 205 -12.38 -21.84 30.08
C ARG A 205 -13.67 -21.30 30.70
N ASP A 206 -14.62 -20.96 29.84
CA ASP A 206 -15.90 -20.36 30.17
C ASP A 206 -16.99 -21.34 29.71
N THR A 207 -17.58 -22.05 30.67
CA THR A 207 -18.56 -23.12 30.40
C THR A 207 -19.86 -22.59 29.80
N ASP A 208 -20.19 -21.32 30.03
CA ASP A 208 -21.41 -20.71 29.51
C ASP A 208 -21.35 -20.50 27.99
N LYS A 209 -20.14 -20.51 27.41
CA LYS A 209 -19.92 -20.37 25.96
C LYS A 209 -19.97 -21.70 25.21
N VAL A 210 -20.05 -22.82 25.91
CA VAL A 210 -20.03 -24.16 25.28
C VAL A 210 -21.18 -24.31 24.30
N ASP A 211 -22.41 -23.98 24.71
CA ASP A 211 -23.60 -24.15 23.86
C ASP A 211 -23.55 -23.32 22.57
N LEU A 212 -22.88 -22.16 22.60
CA LEU A 212 -22.78 -21.26 21.46
C LEU A 212 -21.63 -21.63 20.51
N LEU A 213 -20.52 -22.12 21.05
CA LEU A 213 -19.24 -22.21 20.33
C LEU A 213 -18.79 -23.66 20.07
N LEU A 214 -19.43 -24.67 20.64
CA LEU A 214 -19.05 -26.07 20.43
C LEU A 214 -19.45 -26.54 19.03
N PRO A 215 -18.51 -27.00 18.19
CA PRO A 215 -18.86 -27.55 16.89
C PRO A 215 -19.63 -28.88 17.02
N PRO A 216 -20.49 -29.25 16.05
CA PRO A 216 -21.17 -30.53 16.03
C PRO A 216 -20.17 -31.71 16.13
N LYS A 217 -20.54 -32.77 16.83
CA LYS A 217 -19.72 -34.00 17.02
C LYS A 217 -18.40 -33.80 17.80
N VAL A 218 -18.17 -32.62 18.38
CA VAL A 218 -17.05 -32.35 19.29
C VAL A 218 -17.51 -32.47 20.74
N HIS A 219 -16.67 -33.04 21.60
CA HIS A 219 -16.96 -33.15 23.03
C HIS A 219 -16.33 -32.00 23.81
N ALA A 220 -17.13 -31.25 24.58
CA ALA A 220 -16.62 -30.19 25.46
C ALA A 220 -16.04 -30.78 26.75
N ILE A 221 -14.91 -30.23 27.20
CA ILE A 221 -14.35 -30.47 28.53
C ILE A 221 -13.94 -29.14 29.17
N ALA A 222 -13.94 -29.08 30.50
CA ALA A 222 -13.45 -27.92 31.22
C ALA A 222 -11.92 -27.79 31.09
N TYR A 223 -11.40 -26.57 30.99
CA TYR A 223 -9.97 -26.32 30.74
C TYR A 223 -9.04 -26.85 31.83
N ASP A 224 -9.49 -26.85 33.08
CA ASP A 224 -8.80 -27.44 34.23
C ASP A 224 -8.66 -28.97 34.14
N GLN A 225 -9.59 -29.64 33.45
CA GLN A 225 -9.57 -31.10 33.23
C GLN A 225 -8.64 -31.54 32.10
N ARG A 226 -7.96 -30.62 31.39
CA ARG A 226 -7.11 -30.98 30.23
C ARG A 226 -6.07 -32.06 30.55
N PHE A 227 -5.47 -32.02 31.74
CA PHE A 227 -4.46 -33.00 32.15
C PHE A 227 -5.01 -34.41 32.41
N SER A 228 -6.29 -34.55 32.79
CA SER A 228 -6.90 -35.88 32.94
C SER A 228 -7.26 -36.53 31.61
N TYR A 229 -7.42 -35.73 30.56
CA TYR A 229 -7.70 -36.19 29.20
C TYR A 229 -6.42 -36.38 28.36
N LEU A 230 -5.36 -35.65 28.68
CA LEU A 230 -4.09 -35.71 27.96
C LEU A 230 -3.55 -37.15 27.78
N PRO A 231 -3.56 -38.05 28.78
CA PRO A 231 -3.12 -39.45 28.60
C PRO A 231 -3.99 -40.27 27.64
N ARG A 232 -5.22 -39.83 27.33
CA ARG A 232 -6.15 -40.50 26.43
C ARG A 232 -5.97 -40.07 24.98
N CYS A 233 -5.22 -38.99 24.74
CA CYS A 233 -5.07 -38.37 23.44
C CYS A 233 -3.64 -38.51 22.95
N PHE A 234 -3.46 -39.07 21.75
CA PHE A 234 -2.14 -39.14 21.12
C PHE A 234 -1.74 -37.79 20.51
N VAL A 235 -2.72 -37.02 20.04
CA VAL A 235 -2.52 -35.72 19.39
C VAL A 235 -3.11 -34.61 20.26
N VAL A 236 -2.35 -33.55 20.48
CA VAL A 236 -2.78 -32.34 21.17
C VAL A 236 -2.62 -31.15 20.22
N ILE A 237 -3.70 -30.41 19.99
CA ILE A 237 -3.71 -29.23 19.12
C ILE A 237 -3.98 -28.00 19.99
N SER A 238 -3.09 -27.01 19.99
CA SER A 238 -3.31 -25.74 20.67
C SER A 238 -3.50 -24.60 19.68
N ALA A 239 -4.49 -23.73 19.91
CA ALA A 239 -4.68 -22.52 19.12
C ALA A 239 -5.33 -21.42 19.97
N THR A 240 -4.78 -21.15 21.16
CA THR A 240 -5.30 -20.11 22.04
C THR A 240 -4.75 -18.73 21.69
N LYS A 241 -5.34 -17.68 22.29
CA LYS A 241 -4.87 -16.29 22.20
C LYS A 241 -4.07 -15.85 23.44
N GLY A 242 -3.64 -16.79 24.29
CA GLY A 242 -2.96 -16.50 25.54
C GLY A 242 -1.46 -16.22 25.37
N MET A 243 -0.87 -15.50 26.32
CA MET A 243 0.58 -15.23 26.40
C MET A 243 1.30 -16.20 27.37
N GLU A 244 0.57 -17.16 27.93
CA GLU A 244 1.11 -18.19 28.84
C GLU A 244 1.00 -19.56 28.18
N TYR A 245 1.99 -20.43 28.43
CA TYR A 245 1.93 -21.81 27.97
C TYR A 245 0.73 -22.55 28.56
N THR A 246 -0.12 -23.06 27.68
CA THR A 246 -1.23 -23.97 28.03
C THR A 246 -0.74 -25.30 28.61
N ILE A 247 0.45 -25.72 28.17
CA ILE A 247 1.15 -26.93 28.61
C ILE A 247 2.64 -26.61 28.80
N ARG A 248 3.18 -26.95 29.98
CA ARG A 248 4.61 -26.84 30.32
C ARG A 248 5.30 -28.19 30.34
N LYS A 249 6.62 -28.21 30.14
CA LYS A 249 7.42 -29.46 30.09
C LYS A 249 7.31 -30.30 31.37
N ASP A 250 7.24 -29.65 32.52
CA ASP A 250 7.12 -30.30 33.84
C ASP A 250 5.74 -30.90 34.09
N GLN A 251 4.74 -30.59 33.25
CA GLN A 251 3.34 -30.99 33.43
C GLN A 251 2.93 -32.19 32.57
N VAL A 252 3.81 -32.69 31.69
CA VAL A 252 3.49 -33.76 30.73
C VAL A 252 4.42 -34.95 30.85
N GLN A 253 3.87 -36.15 30.69
CA GLN A 253 4.60 -37.41 30.62
C GLN A 253 4.08 -38.26 29.46
N GLY A 254 4.99 -38.79 28.63
CA GLY A 254 4.67 -39.68 27.50
C GLY A 254 4.82 -39.04 26.12
N PRO A 255 4.90 -39.87 25.04
CA PRO A 255 5.07 -39.38 23.68
C PRO A 255 3.72 -38.94 23.09
N HIS A 256 3.45 -37.64 23.12
CA HIS A 256 2.33 -37.03 22.40
C HIS A 256 2.86 -36.27 21.19
N LEU A 257 2.02 -36.18 20.16
CA LEU A 257 2.24 -35.29 19.03
C LEU A 257 1.56 -33.95 19.32
N TYR A 258 2.34 -32.87 19.38
CA TYR A 258 1.83 -31.54 19.68
C TYR A 258 1.80 -30.68 18.42
N LEU A 259 0.63 -30.14 18.10
CA LEU A 259 0.43 -29.15 17.04
C LEU A 259 0.14 -27.79 17.67
N ASP A 260 1.10 -26.87 17.63
CA ASP A 260 0.92 -25.49 18.08
C ASP A 260 0.51 -24.61 16.89
N LEU A 261 -0.79 -24.38 16.77
CA LEU A 261 -1.40 -23.52 15.76
C LEU A 261 -1.60 -22.08 16.25
N ALA A 262 -1.20 -21.77 17.48
CA ALA A 262 -1.26 -20.42 17.99
C ALA A 262 -0.14 -19.55 17.36
N PRO A 263 -0.43 -18.27 17.08
CA PRO A 263 0.58 -17.37 16.55
C PRO A 263 1.68 -17.03 17.56
N VAL A 264 1.33 -16.96 18.84
CA VAL A 264 2.28 -16.88 19.96
C VAL A 264 2.38 -18.28 20.55
N ARG A 265 3.59 -18.71 20.94
CA ARG A 265 3.83 -20.07 21.45
C ARG A 265 2.93 -20.38 22.63
N ASP A 266 2.08 -21.39 22.44
CA ASP A 266 1.10 -21.85 23.41
C ASP A 266 1.58 -23.09 24.14
N ILE A 267 2.56 -23.79 23.56
CA ILE A 267 3.16 -25.00 24.11
C ILE A 267 4.64 -24.72 24.40
N ASP A 268 5.08 -25.14 25.59
CA ASP A 268 6.46 -24.95 26.04
C ASP A 268 7.46 -25.62 25.06
N PRO A 269 8.42 -24.86 24.50
CA PRO A 269 9.38 -25.39 23.53
C PRO A 269 10.37 -26.40 24.13
N GLY A 270 10.41 -26.55 25.45
CA GLY A 270 11.16 -27.61 26.09
C GLY A 270 10.56 -29.00 25.88
N ILE A 271 9.32 -29.11 25.38
CA ILE A 271 8.64 -30.38 25.10
C ILE A 271 9.11 -30.94 23.74
N ASP A 272 9.51 -32.21 23.73
CA ASP A 272 9.88 -32.90 22.49
C ASP A 272 8.63 -33.20 21.64
N GLY A 273 8.73 -33.05 20.32
CA GLY A 273 7.63 -33.38 19.39
C GLY A 273 6.58 -32.29 19.15
N VAL A 274 6.90 -31.02 19.47
CA VAL A 274 6.07 -29.86 19.12
C VAL A 274 6.34 -29.42 17.69
N ILE A 275 5.27 -29.33 16.89
CA ILE A 275 5.27 -28.83 15.51
C ILE A 275 4.42 -27.57 15.46
N ARG A 276 4.98 -26.46 14.95
CA ARG A 276 4.26 -25.19 14.85
C ARG A 276 3.64 -25.02 13.47
N ILE A 277 2.56 -24.24 13.38
CA ILE A 277 1.95 -23.86 12.11
C ILE A 277 2.94 -23.21 11.13
N GLU A 278 3.91 -22.46 11.66
CA GLU A 278 4.99 -21.82 10.89
C GLU A 278 5.92 -22.85 10.23
N ASP A 279 6.14 -24.00 10.87
CA ASP A 279 6.99 -25.07 10.36
C ASP A 279 6.30 -25.88 9.24
N LEU A 280 4.97 -25.76 9.13
CA LEU A 280 4.15 -26.53 8.18
C LEU A 280 4.06 -25.89 6.79
N ALA A 281 4.53 -24.65 6.63
CA ALA A 281 4.52 -23.89 5.36
C ALA A 281 3.16 -23.91 4.62
N ILE A 282 2.06 -23.81 5.37
CA ILE A 282 0.70 -23.85 4.83
C ILE A 282 0.39 -22.54 4.09
N PRO A 283 -0.05 -22.57 2.83
CA PRO A 283 -0.53 -21.37 2.14
C PRO A 283 -1.79 -20.83 2.82
N LEU A 284 -1.77 -19.55 3.21
CA LEU A 284 -2.89 -18.88 3.88
C LEU A 284 -3.58 -17.92 2.90
N VAL A 285 -4.18 -18.47 1.84
CA VAL A 285 -4.75 -17.73 0.71
C VAL A 285 -5.74 -16.63 1.13
N GLN A 286 -6.64 -16.91 2.06
CA GLN A 286 -7.61 -15.91 2.52
C GLN A 286 -6.92 -14.79 3.29
N ARG A 287 -5.94 -15.13 4.14
CA ARG A 287 -5.15 -14.14 4.87
C ARG A 287 -4.31 -13.28 3.94
N GLU A 288 -3.72 -13.87 2.91
CA GLU A 288 -2.98 -13.16 1.86
C GLU A 288 -3.87 -12.17 1.11
N GLN A 289 -5.08 -12.59 0.71
CA GLN A 289 -6.05 -11.71 0.06
C GLN A 289 -6.45 -10.51 0.93
N GLN A 290 -6.73 -10.74 2.22
CA GLN A 290 -7.08 -9.65 3.15
C GLN A 290 -5.88 -8.73 3.42
N THR A 291 -4.67 -9.30 3.52
CA THR A 291 -3.43 -8.53 3.67
C THR A 291 -3.20 -7.64 2.45
N SER A 292 -3.37 -8.15 1.23
CA SER A 292 -3.25 -7.37 0.00
C SER A 292 -4.25 -6.21 -0.07
N LYS A 293 -5.50 -6.43 0.38
CA LYS A 293 -6.50 -5.35 0.49
C LYS A 293 -6.08 -4.27 1.49
N ALA A 294 -5.58 -4.67 2.65
CA ALA A 294 -5.08 -3.73 3.65
C ALA A 294 -3.87 -2.94 3.12
N LEU A 295 -2.93 -3.60 2.46
CA LEU A 295 -1.74 -2.96 1.86
C LEU A 295 -2.13 -1.93 0.79
N ALA A 296 -3.13 -2.20 -0.06
CA ALA A 296 -3.60 -1.22 -1.03
C ALA A 296 -4.13 0.08 -0.38
N ILE A 297 -4.84 -0.04 0.75
CA ILE A 297 -5.31 1.13 1.53
C ILE A 297 -4.11 1.86 2.16
N ILE A 298 -3.16 1.11 2.72
CA ILE A 298 -1.95 1.64 3.34
C ILE A 298 -1.10 2.41 2.32
N GLU A 299 -0.91 1.90 1.11
CA GLU A 299 -0.14 2.56 0.05
C GLU A 299 -0.71 3.91 -0.36
N ILE A 300 -2.05 4.04 -0.40
CA ILE A 300 -2.73 5.32 -0.62
C ILE A 300 -2.42 6.28 0.54
N ALA A 301 -2.48 5.81 1.79
CA ALA A 301 -2.20 6.62 2.96
C ALA A 301 -0.73 7.05 3.05
N CYS A 302 0.22 6.17 2.73
CA CYS A 302 1.64 6.50 2.64
C CYS A 302 1.88 7.63 1.63
N ARG A 303 1.33 7.51 0.42
CA ARG A 303 1.44 8.56 -0.62
C ARG A 303 0.90 9.91 -0.14
N LYS A 304 -0.23 9.91 0.56
CA LYS A 304 -0.82 11.13 1.15
C LYS A 304 0.12 11.79 2.16
N VAL A 305 0.75 10.99 3.04
CA VAL A 305 1.72 11.52 4.02
C VAL A 305 2.99 12.02 3.33
N ASP A 306 3.49 11.30 2.32
CA ASP A 306 4.64 11.72 1.53
C ASP A 306 4.41 13.06 0.81
N GLN A 307 3.24 13.24 0.19
CA GLN A 307 2.83 14.50 -0.41
C GLN A 307 2.81 15.63 0.62
N TYR A 308 2.27 15.38 1.82
CA TYR A 308 2.26 16.36 2.89
C TYR A 308 3.68 16.72 3.39
N ILE A 309 4.58 15.74 3.51
CA ILE A 309 5.99 15.96 3.86
C ILE A 309 6.68 16.81 2.79
N ALA A 310 6.51 16.46 1.51
CA ALA A 310 7.11 17.19 0.40
C ALA A 310 6.62 18.65 0.36
N TYR A 311 5.31 18.86 0.51
CA TYR A 311 4.71 20.19 0.64
C TYR A 311 5.36 20.97 1.80
N ARG A 312 5.45 20.35 2.98
CA ARG A 312 5.97 21.01 4.18
C ARG A 312 7.46 21.34 4.08
N SER A 313 8.26 20.49 3.44
CA SER A 313 9.70 20.75 3.24
C SER A 313 9.99 21.99 2.40
N ALA A 314 9.05 22.37 1.53
CA ALA A 314 9.18 23.55 0.70
C ALA A 314 8.69 24.85 1.37
N VAL A 315 7.96 24.75 2.48
CA VAL A 315 7.38 25.92 3.16
C VAL A 315 8.43 26.99 3.50
N PRO A 316 9.63 26.67 4.02
CA PRO A 316 10.66 27.68 4.30
C PRO A 316 11.14 28.42 3.05
N GLU A 317 11.32 27.71 1.93
CA GLU A 317 11.73 28.31 0.66
C GLU A 317 10.63 29.24 0.12
N LEU A 318 9.36 28.82 0.19
CA LEU A 318 8.23 29.66 -0.18
C LEU A 318 8.13 30.92 0.69
N GLN A 319 8.45 30.82 1.98
CA GLN A 319 8.49 31.98 2.87
C GLN A 319 9.62 32.94 2.48
N ASN A 320 10.80 32.44 2.15
CA ASN A 320 11.91 33.26 1.67
C ASN A 320 11.57 33.94 0.34
N LEU A 321 11.00 33.22 -0.63
CA LEU A 321 10.50 33.79 -1.89
C LEU A 321 9.47 34.90 -1.66
N ALA A 322 8.53 34.70 -0.72
CA ALA A 322 7.55 35.72 -0.38
C ALA A 322 8.19 36.96 0.29
N ILE A 323 9.24 36.77 1.09
CA ILE A 323 10.04 37.86 1.67
C ILE A 323 10.75 38.63 0.56
N ASP A 324 11.41 37.94 -0.37
CA ASP A 324 12.16 38.56 -1.47
C ASP A 324 11.22 39.32 -2.42
N ALA A 325 10.07 38.75 -2.78
CA ALA A 325 9.06 39.41 -3.59
C ALA A 325 8.47 40.64 -2.91
N ALA A 326 8.24 40.58 -1.59
CA ALA A 326 7.78 41.74 -0.82
C ALA A 326 8.86 42.85 -0.76
N ASN A 327 10.13 42.47 -0.60
CA ASN A 327 11.25 43.41 -0.63
C ASN A 327 11.40 44.07 -2.00
N ASP A 328 11.32 43.31 -3.10
CA ASP A 328 11.36 43.83 -4.47
C ASP A 328 10.20 44.79 -4.75
N LEU A 329 8.99 44.46 -4.31
CA LEU A 329 7.84 45.37 -4.45
C LEU A 329 8.07 46.70 -3.73
N VAL A 330 8.53 46.64 -2.47
CA VAL A 330 8.84 47.86 -1.69
C VAL A 330 9.97 48.64 -2.35
N TYR A 331 10.97 47.96 -2.91
CA TYR A 331 12.06 48.58 -3.66
C TYR A 331 11.55 49.32 -4.91
N ARG A 332 10.70 48.69 -5.74
CA ARG A 332 10.10 49.31 -6.93
C ARG A 332 9.20 50.50 -6.59
N LEU A 333 8.55 50.47 -5.42
CA LEU A 333 7.71 51.56 -4.94
C LEU A 333 8.50 52.66 -4.21
N GLN A 334 9.83 52.60 -4.14
CA GLN A 334 10.62 53.60 -3.40
C GLN A 334 10.41 55.03 -3.91
N ALA A 335 10.38 55.24 -5.23
CA ALA A 335 10.18 56.56 -5.81
C ALA A 335 8.81 57.17 -5.47
N PRO A 336 7.66 56.49 -5.70
CA PRO A 336 6.35 56.99 -5.30
C PRO A 336 6.20 57.10 -3.77
N LEU A 337 6.78 56.19 -2.98
CA LEU A 337 6.78 56.29 -1.52
C LEU A 337 7.58 57.48 -0.98
N LYS A 338 8.64 57.91 -1.69
CA LYS A 338 9.43 59.09 -1.32
C LYS A 338 8.67 60.40 -1.57
N ALA A 339 7.73 60.40 -2.51
CA ALA A 339 6.88 61.56 -2.79
C ALA A 339 5.81 61.81 -1.71
N LEU A 340 5.52 60.82 -0.84
CA LEU A 340 4.49 60.88 0.21
C LEU A 340 4.99 61.45 1.55
N GLY A 341 6.24 61.89 1.67
CA GLY A 341 6.75 62.56 2.88
C GLY A 341 6.70 61.71 4.15
N GLU A 342 6.06 62.21 5.22
CA GLU A 342 5.99 61.56 6.54
C GLU A 342 5.15 60.27 6.55
N GLU A 343 4.15 60.13 5.66
CA GLU A 343 3.30 58.94 5.58
C GLU A 343 4.06 57.66 5.19
N LYS A 344 5.24 57.82 4.57
CA LYS A 344 6.14 56.73 4.20
C LYS A 344 6.50 55.82 5.39
N ALA A 345 6.70 56.41 6.58
CA ALA A 345 7.13 55.68 7.78
C ALA A 345 6.09 54.63 8.24
N VAL A 346 4.83 54.83 7.86
CA VAL A 346 3.71 53.93 8.20
C VAL A 346 3.34 53.04 7.01
N LEU A 347 3.31 53.59 5.78
CA LEU A 347 2.89 52.84 4.59
C LEU A 347 3.90 51.77 4.16
N GLY A 348 5.20 52.04 4.23
CA GLY A 348 6.24 51.11 3.77
C GLY A 348 6.19 49.73 4.45
N PRO A 349 6.20 49.66 5.80
CA PRO A 349 6.05 48.41 6.54
C PRO A 349 4.70 47.72 6.29
N SER A 350 3.61 48.48 6.13
CA SER A 350 2.28 47.92 5.86
C SER A 350 2.20 47.28 4.47
N ILE A 351 2.79 47.91 3.44
CA ILE A 351 2.90 47.37 2.08
C ILE A 351 3.74 46.09 2.11
N TYR A 352 4.89 46.11 2.80
CA TYR A 352 5.73 44.93 2.96
C TYR A 352 4.95 43.75 3.55
N GLU A 353 4.31 43.94 4.71
CA GLU A 353 3.61 42.83 5.38
C GLU A 353 2.41 42.31 4.58
N THR A 354 1.70 43.20 3.88
CA THR A 354 0.57 42.82 3.03
C THR A 354 1.06 42.03 1.81
N ALA A 355 2.12 42.50 1.15
CA ALA A 355 2.73 41.82 0.01
C ALA A 355 3.30 40.46 0.41
N ARG A 356 4.05 40.38 1.52
CA ARG A 356 4.62 39.14 2.05
C ARG A 356 3.53 38.11 2.31
N LYS A 357 2.41 38.51 2.91
CA LYS A 357 1.25 37.62 3.15
C LYS A 357 0.58 37.19 1.85
N ALA A 358 0.34 38.13 0.92
CA ALA A 358 -0.28 37.84 -0.37
C ALA A 358 0.56 36.87 -1.21
N PHE A 359 1.87 37.10 -1.33
CA PHE A 359 2.79 36.20 -2.02
C PHE A 359 2.88 34.86 -1.33
N SER A 360 2.95 34.81 0.01
CA SER A 360 2.93 33.54 0.75
C SER A 360 1.66 32.74 0.45
N HIS A 361 0.48 33.37 0.51
CA HIS A 361 -0.80 32.72 0.20
C HIS A 361 -0.85 32.19 -1.24
N TYR A 362 -0.43 32.99 -2.21
CA TYR A 362 -0.39 32.60 -3.61
C TYR A 362 0.55 31.41 -3.84
N LEU A 363 1.77 31.48 -3.31
CA LEU A 363 2.78 30.43 -3.44
C LEU A 363 2.35 29.13 -2.74
N TYR A 364 1.72 29.23 -1.57
CA TYR A 364 1.13 28.06 -0.90
C TYR A 364 -0.01 27.45 -1.72
N ALA A 365 -0.90 28.27 -2.29
CA ALA A 365 -2.00 27.78 -3.13
C ALA A 365 -1.48 27.06 -4.38
N GLN A 366 -0.48 27.64 -5.05
CA GLN A 366 0.15 27.03 -6.23
C GLN A 366 0.86 25.72 -5.90
N LYS A 367 1.61 25.67 -4.79
CA LYS A 367 2.32 24.45 -4.39
C LYS A 367 1.38 23.37 -3.88
N LYS A 368 0.30 23.77 -3.19
CA LYS A 368 -0.77 22.85 -2.78
C LYS A 368 -1.47 22.25 -3.99
N ALA A 369 -1.78 23.05 -5.01
CA ALA A 369 -2.33 22.55 -6.27
C ALA A 369 -1.37 21.57 -6.95
N GLN A 370 -0.07 21.90 -7.04
CA GLN A 370 0.94 20.98 -7.60
C GLN A 370 1.07 19.66 -6.82
N SER A 371 0.95 19.68 -5.48
CA SER A 371 1.00 18.47 -4.65
C SER A 371 -0.27 17.61 -4.70
N MET A 372 -1.35 18.10 -5.31
CA MET A 372 -2.63 17.41 -5.45
C MET A 372 -2.73 16.63 -6.77
N TYR A 373 -1.78 16.77 -7.69
CA TYR A 373 -1.82 15.98 -8.92
C TYR A 373 -1.25 14.58 -8.68
N CYS A 374 -1.99 13.56 -9.10
CA CYS A 374 -1.52 12.19 -9.22
C CYS A 374 -1.17 11.92 -10.69
N HIS A 375 -0.04 11.24 -10.92
CA HIS A 375 0.29 10.65 -12.21
C HIS A 375 -0.10 9.18 -12.18
N LEU A 376 -0.94 8.77 -13.12
CA LEU A 376 -1.33 7.38 -13.34
C LEU A 376 -0.79 6.92 -14.67
N ASP A 377 0.01 5.87 -14.62
CA ASP A 377 0.53 5.19 -15.79
C ASP A 377 -0.56 4.32 -16.42
N LEU A 378 -0.87 4.60 -17.68
CA LEU A 378 -1.85 3.86 -18.47
C LEU A 378 -1.17 2.89 -19.47
N THR A 379 0.15 2.68 -19.31
CA THR A 379 0.97 1.88 -20.22
C THR A 379 1.08 0.44 -19.73
N LYS A 380 0.81 -0.52 -20.62
CA LYS A 380 1.11 -1.93 -20.44
C LYS A 380 2.62 -2.15 -20.65
N PRO A 381 3.34 -2.79 -19.70
CA PRO A 381 4.73 -3.17 -19.90
C PRO A 381 4.91 -4.05 -21.14
N LEU A 382 6.01 -3.85 -21.87
CA LEU A 382 6.41 -4.78 -22.92
C LEU A 382 6.99 -6.04 -22.27
N GLU A 383 6.42 -7.20 -22.59
CA GLU A 383 6.84 -8.48 -22.04
C GLU A 383 7.27 -9.45 -23.14
N ASN A 384 8.26 -10.29 -22.86
CA ASN A 384 8.77 -11.26 -23.82
C ASN A 384 7.69 -12.30 -24.16
N GLY A 385 7.43 -12.52 -25.46
CA GLY A 385 6.38 -13.40 -25.96
C GLY A 385 5.00 -12.74 -26.10
N GLN A 386 4.87 -11.45 -25.79
CA GLN A 386 3.63 -10.71 -25.99
C GLN A 386 3.36 -10.48 -27.48
N SER A 387 2.14 -10.77 -27.93
CA SER A 387 1.63 -10.39 -29.25
C SER A 387 0.42 -9.47 -29.07
N SER A 388 0.34 -8.39 -29.85
CA SER A 388 -0.81 -7.48 -29.83
C SER A 388 -1.98 -8.04 -30.63
N TYR A 389 -1.72 -8.49 -31.85
CA TYR A 389 -2.71 -9.13 -32.71
C TYR A 389 -2.26 -10.51 -33.21
N ALA A 390 -3.22 -11.34 -33.62
CA ALA A 390 -2.94 -12.68 -34.10
C ALA A 390 -2.19 -12.63 -35.44
N GLY A 391 -0.94 -13.14 -35.46
CA GLY A 391 -0.07 -13.12 -36.64
C GLY A 391 1.04 -12.08 -36.58
N ASP A 392 0.98 -11.14 -35.63
CA ASP A 392 2.02 -10.13 -35.44
C ASP A 392 3.32 -10.73 -34.90
N PRO A 393 4.47 -10.08 -35.20
CA PRO A 393 5.73 -10.45 -34.59
C PRO A 393 5.63 -10.30 -33.06
N PRO A 394 5.99 -11.33 -32.28
CA PRO A 394 5.98 -11.22 -30.83
C PRO A 394 7.07 -10.26 -30.36
N VAL A 395 6.84 -9.65 -29.19
CA VAL A 395 7.86 -8.90 -28.47
C VAL A 395 8.96 -9.86 -28.01
N VAL A 396 10.20 -9.56 -28.38
CA VAL A 396 11.39 -10.28 -27.98
C VAL A 396 12.29 -9.35 -27.18
N LEU A 397 12.54 -9.73 -25.92
CA LEU A 397 13.46 -9.06 -25.01
C LEU A 397 14.57 -10.05 -24.66
N SER A 398 15.78 -9.84 -25.17
CA SER A 398 16.90 -10.75 -24.94
C SER A 398 18.15 -10.01 -24.47
N ALA A 399 18.93 -10.63 -23.59
CA ALA A 399 20.20 -10.05 -23.16
C ALA A 399 21.20 -10.09 -24.33
N PHE A 400 21.66 -8.92 -24.77
CA PHE A 400 22.76 -8.79 -25.72
C PHE A 400 24.10 -8.72 -24.98
N HIS A 401 24.15 -7.96 -23.89
CA HIS A 401 25.28 -7.93 -22.95
C HIS A 401 24.81 -8.17 -21.51
N THR A 402 25.72 -8.71 -20.71
CA THR A 402 25.55 -9.13 -19.32
C THR A 402 26.61 -8.47 -18.44
N LEU A 403 26.30 -8.28 -17.16
CA LEU A 403 27.28 -7.71 -16.22
C LEU A 403 28.52 -8.60 -16.09
N GLU A 404 28.31 -9.91 -16.14
CA GLU A 404 29.34 -10.92 -15.90
C GLU A 404 30.39 -10.96 -17.01
N ARG A 405 29.98 -10.75 -18.27
CA ARG A 405 30.89 -10.82 -19.43
C ARG A 405 31.41 -9.45 -19.83
N GLU A 406 30.54 -8.46 -19.93
CA GLU A 406 30.89 -7.14 -20.46
C GLU A 406 31.06 -6.06 -19.38
N GLY A 407 30.61 -6.30 -18.15
CA GLY A 407 30.59 -5.30 -17.07
C GLY A 407 29.42 -4.33 -17.14
N TRP A 408 28.50 -4.48 -18.11
CA TRP A 408 27.30 -3.68 -18.27
C TRP A 408 26.18 -4.49 -18.95
N ARG A 409 24.92 -4.07 -18.78
CA ARG A 409 23.76 -4.75 -19.38
C ARG A 409 23.30 -4.02 -20.64
N LEU A 410 23.03 -4.80 -21.69
CA LEU A 410 22.32 -4.35 -22.88
C LEU A 410 21.21 -5.34 -23.20
N THR A 411 19.99 -4.87 -23.30
CA THR A 411 18.85 -5.67 -23.75
C THR A 411 18.60 -5.38 -25.22
N HIS A 412 18.57 -6.41 -26.05
CA HIS A 412 18.07 -6.36 -27.41
C HIS A 412 16.53 -6.39 -27.39
N LEU A 413 15.93 -5.46 -28.12
CA LEU A 413 14.49 -5.28 -28.23
C LEU A 413 14.09 -5.51 -29.69
N GLN A 414 13.14 -6.40 -29.92
CA GLN A 414 12.52 -6.62 -31.23
C GLN A 414 11.01 -6.75 -31.04
N PHE A 415 10.23 -5.96 -31.77
CA PHE A 415 8.77 -5.94 -31.70
C PHE A 415 8.19 -5.22 -32.94
N GLY A 416 6.90 -5.44 -33.23
CA GLY A 416 6.18 -4.64 -34.23
C GLY A 416 5.85 -3.22 -33.73
N SER A 417 5.57 -2.29 -34.65
CA SER A 417 5.16 -0.91 -34.34
C SER A 417 3.92 -0.83 -33.45
N HIS A 418 3.03 -1.81 -33.56
CA HIS A 418 1.75 -1.89 -32.83
C HIS A 418 1.84 -2.73 -31.55
N ALA A 419 3.03 -2.87 -30.96
CA ALA A 419 3.27 -3.72 -29.80
C ALA A 419 2.85 -3.06 -28.46
N GLY A 420 2.10 -3.79 -27.63
CA GLY A 420 1.71 -3.34 -26.30
C GLY A 420 0.78 -2.13 -26.33
N THR A 421 0.91 -1.23 -25.34
CA THR A 421 0.24 0.08 -25.43
C THR A 421 0.94 0.89 -26.51
N HIS A 422 0.20 1.20 -27.57
CA HIS A 422 0.75 1.86 -28.75
C HIS A 422 -0.22 2.92 -29.26
N MET A 423 0.31 3.78 -30.13
CA MET A 423 -0.42 4.81 -30.82
C MET A 423 -0.41 4.53 -32.31
N ASP A 424 -1.58 4.60 -32.96
CA ASP A 424 -1.69 4.49 -34.41
C ASP A 424 -1.71 5.86 -35.06
N SER A 425 -1.03 5.93 -36.20
CA SER A 425 -1.06 7.10 -37.09
C SER A 425 -2.00 6.87 -38.26
N PRO A 426 -2.40 7.94 -38.97
CA PRO A 426 -3.14 7.79 -40.22
C PRO A 426 -2.45 6.93 -41.27
N ALA A 427 -1.12 6.90 -41.31
CA ALA A 427 -0.37 6.05 -42.25
C ALA A 427 -0.57 4.55 -42.01
N HIS A 428 -1.08 4.14 -40.84
CA HIS A 428 -1.42 2.74 -40.54
C HIS A 428 -2.46 2.18 -41.51
N MET A 429 -3.46 2.99 -41.89
CA MET A 429 -4.64 2.54 -42.65
C MET A 429 -4.90 3.31 -43.94
N LEU A 430 -4.22 4.44 -44.14
CA LEU A 430 -4.45 5.34 -45.27
C LEU A 430 -3.20 5.48 -46.13
N GLU A 431 -3.35 5.32 -47.44
CA GLU A 431 -2.23 5.37 -48.41
C GLU A 431 -1.46 6.71 -48.39
N GLN A 432 -2.13 7.82 -48.05
CA GLN A 432 -1.54 9.15 -47.91
C GLN A 432 -1.65 9.68 -46.48
N GLY A 433 -1.69 8.78 -45.49
CA GLY A 433 -1.72 9.13 -44.08
C GLY A 433 -0.39 9.70 -43.59
N LEU A 434 -0.47 10.59 -42.59
CA LEU A 434 0.71 11.09 -41.87
C LEU A 434 1.25 10.04 -40.91
N TYR A 435 2.57 9.97 -40.78
CA TYR A 435 3.28 9.17 -39.79
C TYR A 435 3.41 9.93 -38.45
N LEU A 436 3.61 9.21 -37.34
CA LEU A 436 3.74 9.83 -36.01
C LEU A 436 4.90 10.83 -35.91
N ASP A 437 6.00 10.60 -36.63
CA ASP A 437 7.17 11.48 -36.63
C ASP A 437 6.96 12.81 -37.38
N GLU A 438 5.86 12.94 -38.12
CA GLU A 438 5.47 14.16 -38.83
C GLU A 438 4.59 15.08 -37.98
N PHE A 439 4.01 14.58 -36.88
CA PHE A 439 3.20 15.39 -35.98
C PHE A 439 4.06 16.25 -35.04
N PRO A 440 3.67 17.50 -34.74
CA PRO A 440 4.35 18.29 -33.72
C PRO A 440 4.15 17.64 -32.35
N VAL A 441 5.17 17.69 -31.48
CA VAL A 441 5.15 17.04 -30.16
C VAL A 441 3.95 17.45 -29.28
N SER A 442 3.41 18.66 -29.49
CA SER A 442 2.20 19.13 -28.79
C SER A 442 0.95 18.27 -29.08
N ARG A 443 0.93 17.53 -30.19
CA ARG A 443 -0.17 16.63 -30.58
C ARG A 443 -0.33 15.43 -29.63
N PHE A 444 0.69 15.16 -28.82
CA PHE A 444 0.76 14.07 -27.86
C PHE A 444 0.35 14.48 -26.43
N PHE A 445 -0.10 15.73 -26.26
CA PHE A 445 -0.64 16.27 -25.01
C PHE A 445 -2.08 16.71 -25.23
N ALA A 446 -3.00 16.25 -24.38
CA ALA A 446 -4.43 16.50 -24.57
C ALA A 446 -5.15 16.62 -23.22
N THR A 447 -6.26 17.36 -23.19
CA THR A 447 -7.23 17.21 -22.10
C THR A 447 -8.17 16.06 -22.44
N ALA A 448 -8.05 14.94 -21.72
CA ALA A 448 -8.83 13.74 -21.97
C ALA A 448 -10.00 13.59 -21.00
N TYR A 449 -11.10 13.01 -21.44
CA TYR A 449 -12.16 12.51 -20.57
C TYR A 449 -12.22 10.99 -20.59
N VAL A 450 -12.31 10.36 -19.42
CA VAL A 450 -12.38 8.90 -19.29
C VAL A 450 -13.84 8.47 -19.14
N LEU A 451 -14.35 7.72 -20.11
CA LEU A 451 -15.72 7.26 -20.15
C LEU A 451 -15.79 5.77 -19.78
N ASP A 452 -16.65 5.43 -18.82
CA ASP A 452 -16.99 4.04 -18.51
C ASP A 452 -17.97 3.51 -19.55
N CYS A 453 -17.58 2.45 -20.24
CA CYS A 453 -18.34 1.77 -21.28
C CYS A 453 -18.38 0.26 -21.04
N ALA A 454 -18.04 -0.25 -19.85
CA ALA A 454 -17.80 -1.68 -19.63
C ALA A 454 -18.99 -2.60 -20.01
N ASP A 455 -20.23 -2.11 -19.86
CA ASP A 455 -21.45 -2.92 -19.98
C ASP A 455 -22.42 -2.42 -21.07
N LEU A 456 -21.92 -1.64 -22.04
CA LEU A 456 -22.78 -1.03 -23.08
C LEU A 456 -22.99 -1.95 -24.30
N GLY A 457 -22.02 -2.80 -24.63
CA GLY A 457 -22.00 -3.59 -25.87
C GLY A 457 -21.70 -2.75 -27.11
N THR A 458 -22.46 -1.68 -27.33
CA THR A 458 -22.21 -0.67 -28.37
C THR A 458 -22.19 0.72 -27.75
N ILE A 459 -21.12 1.48 -28.05
CA ILE A 459 -20.94 2.86 -27.61
C ILE A 459 -21.52 3.75 -28.71
N SER A 460 -22.78 4.15 -28.52
CA SER A 460 -23.50 5.03 -29.45
C SER A 460 -23.31 6.52 -29.14
N ILE A 461 -23.77 7.40 -30.03
CA ILE A 461 -23.75 8.87 -29.82
C ILE A 461 -24.38 9.27 -28.48
N ASP A 462 -25.45 8.58 -28.05
CA ASP A 462 -26.11 8.88 -26.77
C ASP A 462 -25.17 8.69 -25.57
N ALA A 463 -24.29 7.68 -25.62
CA ALA A 463 -23.30 7.43 -24.57
C ALA A 463 -22.24 8.56 -24.51
N LEU A 464 -22.01 9.27 -25.62
CA LEU A 464 -21.04 10.37 -25.72
C LEU A 464 -21.55 11.70 -25.13
N SER A 465 -22.84 11.77 -24.80
CA SER A 465 -23.45 12.97 -24.19
C SER A 465 -22.79 13.37 -22.85
N ALA A 466 -22.18 12.42 -22.15
CA ALA A 466 -21.48 12.65 -20.89
C ALA A 466 -20.11 13.35 -21.05
N ILE A 467 -19.59 13.48 -22.28
CA ILE A 467 -18.27 14.05 -22.52
C ILE A 467 -18.35 15.59 -22.40
N PRO A 468 -17.55 16.23 -21.54
CA PRO A 468 -17.53 17.69 -21.38
C PRO A 468 -17.02 18.44 -22.61
N SER A 469 -17.45 19.69 -22.78
CA SER A 469 -16.87 20.60 -23.79
C SER A 469 -15.42 20.95 -23.45
N GLY A 470 -14.55 21.07 -24.46
CA GLY A 470 -13.14 21.45 -24.28
C GLY A 470 -12.20 20.28 -23.98
N CYS A 471 -12.62 19.05 -24.23
CA CYS A 471 -11.73 17.88 -24.27
C CYS A 471 -11.20 17.70 -25.68
N ASP A 472 -9.90 17.41 -25.79
CA ASP A 472 -9.22 17.08 -27.04
C ASP A 472 -9.11 15.55 -27.21
N ALA A 473 -9.36 14.79 -26.15
CA ALA A 473 -9.24 13.33 -26.15
C ALA A 473 -10.36 12.62 -25.38
N VAL A 474 -10.64 11.38 -25.76
CA VAL A 474 -11.60 10.51 -25.07
C VAL A 474 -10.99 9.12 -24.87
N LEU A 475 -11.00 8.63 -23.63
CA LEU A 475 -10.52 7.30 -23.28
C LEU A 475 -11.71 6.43 -22.88
N PHE A 476 -11.91 5.31 -23.56
CA PHE A 476 -12.99 4.37 -23.34
C PHE A 476 -12.50 3.21 -22.49
N PHE A 477 -13.16 2.99 -21.35
CA PHE A 477 -12.98 1.79 -20.54
C PHE A 477 -14.07 0.78 -20.88
N THR A 478 -13.72 -0.28 -21.59
CA THR A 478 -14.69 -1.22 -22.19
C THR A 478 -14.68 -2.61 -21.55
N LYS A 479 -13.63 -2.96 -20.79
CA LYS A 479 -13.34 -4.34 -20.32
C LYS A 479 -13.36 -5.39 -21.45
N GLY A 480 -13.18 -4.97 -22.70
CA GLY A 480 -13.28 -5.84 -23.88
C GLY A 480 -14.70 -6.25 -24.26
N GLY A 481 -15.74 -5.64 -23.67
CA GLY A 481 -17.14 -5.99 -23.92
C GLY A 481 -17.90 -5.02 -24.82
N SER A 482 -17.33 -3.85 -25.11
CA SER A 482 -18.03 -2.76 -25.81
C SER A 482 -17.21 -2.18 -26.95
N TYR A 483 -17.88 -1.83 -28.03
CA TYR A 483 -17.26 -1.32 -29.26
C TYR A 483 -17.91 -0.01 -29.68
N LEU A 484 -17.11 0.91 -30.23
CA LEU A 484 -17.60 2.16 -30.79
C LEU A 484 -18.32 1.89 -32.11
N ASP A 485 -19.48 2.52 -32.33
CA ASP A 485 -20.13 2.48 -33.64
C ASP A 485 -19.65 3.61 -34.56
N GLU A 486 -19.93 3.45 -35.86
CA GLU A 486 -19.47 4.36 -36.91
C GLU A 486 -20.03 5.79 -36.75
N GLU A 487 -21.29 5.91 -36.30
CA GLU A 487 -21.95 7.20 -36.11
C GLU A 487 -21.33 7.96 -34.92
N ALA A 488 -21.06 7.26 -33.82
CA ALA A 488 -20.36 7.77 -32.65
C ALA A 488 -18.91 8.16 -32.99
N ALA A 489 -18.21 7.35 -33.80
CA ALA A 489 -16.88 7.65 -34.27
C ALA A 489 -16.84 8.95 -35.10
N ALA A 490 -17.74 9.07 -36.08
CA ALA A 490 -17.86 10.26 -36.91
C ALA A 490 -18.19 11.49 -36.06
N TYR A 491 -19.09 11.36 -35.09
CA TYR A 491 -19.44 12.43 -34.16
C TYR A 491 -18.25 12.95 -33.35
N LEU A 492 -17.35 12.07 -32.88
CA LEU A 492 -16.14 12.48 -32.15
C LEU A 492 -15.17 13.26 -33.05
N VAL A 493 -14.99 12.81 -34.29
CA VAL A 493 -14.17 13.52 -35.29
C VAL A 493 -14.75 14.91 -35.59
N GLU A 494 -16.06 15.01 -35.83
CA GLU A 494 -16.74 16.29 -36.08
C GLU A 494 -16.63 17.26 -34.90
N ARG A 495 -16.60 16.72 -33.67
CA ARG A 495 -16.39 17.48 -32.44
C ARG A 495 -14.95 17.98 -32.27
N GLY A 496 -14.02 17.54 -33.13
CA GLY A 496 -12.61 17.92 -33.08
C GLY A 496 -11.81 17.11 -32.07
N ILE A 497 -12.26 15.91 -31.69
CA ILE A 497 -11.46 15.00 -30.87
C ILE A 497 -10.23 14.58 -31.66
N GLN A 498 -9.09 14.76 -31.00
CA GLN A 498 -7.77 14.61 -31.56
C GLN A 498 -7.13 13.26 -31.22
N ILE A 499 -7.50 12.66 -30.07
CA ILE A 499 -7.03 11.35 -29.64
C ILE A 499 -8.20 10.53 -29.08
N VAL A 500 -8.33 9.29 -29.51
CA VAL A 500 -9.22 8.30 -28.90
C VAL A 500 -8.41 7.16 -28.33
N GLY A 501 -8.78 6.63 -27.17
CA GLY A 501 -8.04 5.56 -26.53
C GLY A 501 -8.93 4.45 -25.98
N PHE A 502 -8.45 3.22 -26.02
CA PHE A 502 -9.18 2.02 -25.63
C PHE A 502 -8.32 1.12 -24.73
N ASP A 503 -8.96 0.40 -23.81
CA ASP A 503 -8.33 -0.65 -22.99
C ASP A 503 -8.20 -2.00 -23.73
N THR A 504 -8.64 -2.07 -24.97
CA THR A 504 -8.58 -3.25 -25.85
C THR A 504 -7.43 -3.18 -26.84
N ALA A 505 -7.10 -4.33 -27.43
CA ALA A 505 -6.07 -4.45 -28.47
C ALA A 505 -6.55 -4.14 -29.89
N ASN A 506 -7.81 -3.68 -30.01
CA ASN A 506 -8.40 -3.22 -31.24
C ASN A 506 -9.57 -2.28 -30.89
N CYS A 507 -9.72 -1.15 -31.58
CA CYS A 507 -10.89 -0.28 -31.46
C CYS A 507 -12.11 -0.75 -32.28
N ASP A 508 -11.90 -1.60 -33.29
CA ASP A 508 -12.94 -2.22 -34.10
C ASP A 508 -13.51 -3.48 -33.46
N ARG A 509 -14.67 -3.91 -33.96
CA ARG A 509 -15.32 -5.14 -33.54
C ARG A 509 -14.50 -6.37 -33.95
N ASP A 510 -14.30 -7.29 -33.01
CA ASP A 510 -13.62 -8.56 -33.27
C ASP A 510 -14.20 -9.30 -34.49
N GLY A 511 -13.33 -9.58 -35.46
CA GLY A 511 -13.68 -10.28 -36.70
C GLY A 511 -14.16 -9.39 -37.85
N ASP A 512 -14.32 -8.07 -37.63
CA ASP A 512 -14.57 -7.13 -38.72
C ASP A 512 -13.26 -6.68 -39.38
N LEU A 513 -12.95 -7.26 -40.53
CA LEU A 513 -11.73 -6.97 -41.29
C LEU A 513 -11.84 -5.73 -42.18
N SER A 514 -12.94 -4.97 -42.09
CA SER A 514 -13.10 -3.70 -42.79
C SER A 514 -12.57 -2.50 -41.99
N PHE A 515 -12.25 -2.70 -40.70
CA PHE A 515 -11.68 -1.71 -39.79
C PHE A 515 -12.33 -0.31 -39.83
N PRO A 516 -13.68 -0.22 -39.75
CA PRO A 516 -14.40 1.01 -40.00
C PRO A 516 -14.04 2.13 -39.00
N ILE A 517 -13.83 1.81 -37.73
CA ILE A 517 -13.49 2.78 -36.69
C ILE A 517 -12.08 3.33 -36.91
N HIS A 518 -11.11 2.47 -37.24
CA HIS A 518 -9.79 2.95 -37.65
C HIS A 518 -9.88 3.92 -38.83
N HIS A 519 -10.58 3.55 -39.91
CA HIS A 519 -10.71 4.40 -41.09
C HIS A 519 -11.38 5.75 -40.79
N ILE A 520 -12.44 5.76 -39.99
CA ILE A 520 -13.16 7.00 -39.62
C ILE A 520 -12.26 7.90 -38.76
N MET A 521 -11.65 7.37 -37.70
CA MET A 521 -10.84 8.15 -36.76
C MET A 521 -9.57 8.69 -37.41
N LEU A 522 -8.79 7.79 -38.02
CA LEU A 522 -7.54 8.13 -38.68
C LEU A 522 -7.78 9.02 -39.91
N GLY A 523 -8.87 8.78 -40.65
CA GLY A 523 -9.30 9.62 -41.77
C GLY A 523 -9.70 11.04 -41.34
N GLY A 524 -10.25 11.18 -40.14
CA GLY A 524 -10.48 12.46 -39.46
C GLY A 524 -9.22 13.12 -38.90
N GLY A 525 -8.07 12.43 -38.97
CA GLY A 525 -6.81 12.88 -38.40
C GLY A 525 -6.72 12.71 -36.88
N ALA A 526 -7.64 11.98 -36.25
CA ALA A 526 -7.54 11.58 -34.84
C ALA A 526 -6.55 10.41 -34.69
N LEU A 527 -5.76 10.42 -33.61
CA LEU A 527 -4.83 9.34 -33.30
C LEU A 527 -5.51 8.32 -32.38
N ILE A 528 -5.16 7.04 -32.52
CA ILE A 528 -5.76 5.96 -31.72
C ILE A 528 -4.73 5.46 -30.72
N LEU A 529 -5.15 5.23 -29.48
CA LEU A 529 -4.38 4.57 -28.45
C LEU A 529 -5.03 3.23 -28.10
N GLU A 530 -4.25 2.16 -28.13
CA GLU A 530 -4.76 0.83 -27.80
C GLU A 530 -4.01 0.21 -26.63
N ASN A 531 -4.60 -0.83 -26.04
CA ASN A 531 -4.08 -1.57 -24.90
C ASN A 531 -3.79 -0.68 -23.67
N LEU A 532 -4.61 0.35 -23.42
CA LEU A 532 -4.51 1.13 -22.19
C LEU A 532 -4.85 0.28 -20.96
N VAL A 533 -4.19 0.56 -19.84
CA VAL A 533 -4.45 -0.10 -18.56
C VAL A 533 -4.79 0.91 -17.48
N ASN A 534 -5.34 0.44 -16.35
CA ASN A 534 -5.64 1.25 -15.15
C ASN A 534 -6.72 2.33 -15.32
N LEU A 535 -7.48 2.36 -16.44
CA LEU A 535 -8.53 3.36 -16.67
C LEU A 535 -9.63 3.34 -15.60
N GLU A 536 -9.90 2.17 -15.00
CA GLU A 536 -10.89 1.98 -13.93
C GLU A 536 -10.64 2.85 -12.69
N ARG A 537 -9.41 3.37 -12.54
CA ARG A 537 -9.01 4.22 -11.41
C ARG A 537 -9.38 5.68 -11.61
N ILE A 538 -9.75 6.09 -12.82
CA ILE A 538 -9.99 7.48 -13.21
C ILE A 538 -11.27 7.67 -14.03
N LEU A 539 -12.23 6.75 -13.93
CA LEU A 539 -13.52 6.82 -14.64
C LEU A 539 -14.28 8.12 -14.34
N HIS A 540 -14.91 8.66 -15.38
CA HIS A 540 -15.72 9.88 -15.36
C HIS A 540 -14.96 11.13 -14.90
N ARG A 541 -13.66 11.19 -15.22
CA ARG A 541 -12.80 12.34 -14.89
C ARG A 541 -12.20 12.95 -16.15
N SER A 542 -12.05 14.27 -16.11
CA SER A 542 -11.16 14.98 -17.01
C SER A 542 -9.73 14.92 -16.46
N VAL A 543 -8.78 14.53 -17.31
CA VAL A 543 -7.37 14.35 -16.96
C VAL A 543 -6.49 15.02 -18.01
N GLN A 544 -5.28 15.40 -17.61
CA GLN A 544 -4.23 15.80 -18.55
C GLN A 544 -3.53 14.54 -19.06
N LEU A 545 -3.70 14.23 -20.34
CA LEU A 545 -3.13 13.08 -21.01
C LEU A 545 -1.80 13.45 -21.67
N THR A 546 -0.78 12.64 -21.40
CA THR A 546 0.50 12.68 -22.10
C THR A 546 0.74 11.29 -22.70
N ALA A 547 0.78 11.19 -24.03
CA ALA A 547 0.92 9.92 -24.74
C ALA A 547 2.08 10.00 -25.73
N LEU A 548 3.28 9.61 -25.28
CA LEU A 548 4.52 9.82 -26.03
C LEU A 548 4.92 8.54 -26.77
N PRO A 549 4.74 8.46 -28.10
CA PRO A 549 5.18 7.32 -28.90
C PRO A 549 6.71 7.24 -28.99
N LEU A 550 7.23 6.02 -29.18
CA LEU A 550 8.62 5.82 -29.56
C LEU A 550 8.90 6.56 -30.87
N PHE A 551 9.89 7.45 -30.87
CA PHE A 551 10.18 8.32 -32.00
C PHE A 551 11.14 7.65 -32.99
N PHE A 552 10.63 7.23 -34.15
CA PHE A 552 11.40 6.71 -35.28
C PHE A 552 10.79 7.17 -36.61
N THR A 553 11.59 7.15 -37.68
CA THR A 553 11.19 7.66 -38.99
C THR A 553 10.11 6.81 -39.64
N HIS A 554 9.08 7.44 -40.20
CA HIS A 554 7.93 6.80 -40.83
C HIS A 554 7.19 5.83 -39.88
N ALA A 555 6.90 6.31 -38.67
CA ALA A 555 6.19 5.53 -37.65
C ALA A 555 4.69 5.43 -37.99
N ASP A 556 4.28 4.30 -38.56
CA ASP A 556 2.89 3.95 -38.89
C ASP A 556 2.06 3.67 -37.62
N GLY A 557 2.71 3.09 -36.62
CA GLY A 557 2.32 3.10 -35.23
C GLY A 557 3.58 3.03 -34.36
N ALA A 558 3.43 3.20 -33.05
CA ALA A 558 4.56 3.04 -32.13
C ALA A 558 4.10 2.71 -30.72
N PRO A 559 4.84 1.85 -29.97
CA PRO A 559 4.63 1.73 -28.53
C PRO A 559 4.76 3.09 -27.86
N ALA A 560 3.85 3.41 -26.94
CA ALA A 560 3.75 4.73 -26.35
C ALA A 560 3.73 4.67 -24.83
N ARG A 561 4.45 5.60 -24.19
CA ARG A 561 4.31 5.84 -22.75
C ARG A 561 3.12 6.77 -22.53
N VAL A 562 2.06 6.24 -21.94
CA VAL A 562 0.80 6.97 -21.71
C VAL A 562 0.61 7.22 -20.22
N VAL A 563 0.46 8.50 -19.85
CA VAL A 563 0.29 8.94 -18.47
C VAL A 563 -0.90 9.90 -18.37
N ALA A 564 -1.81 9.63 -17.45
CA ALA A 564 -2.87 10.55 -17.05
C ALA A 564 -2.45 11.31 -15.78
N THR A 565 -2.61 12.63 -15.79
CA THR A 565 -2.37 13.49 -14.64
C THR A 565 -3.69 14.14 -14.20
N TYR A 566 -4.07 13.99 -12.94
CA TYR A 566 -5.36 14.47 -12.44
C TYR A 566 -5.28 14.90 -10.97
N GLU A 567 -6.19 15.79 -10.56
CA GLU A 567 -6.29 16.24 -9.16
C GLU A 567 -6.94 15.17 -8.28
N VAL A 568 -6.35 14.93 -7.10
CA VAL A 568 -6.82 13.96 -6.09
C VAL A 568 -8.02 14.47 -5.33
#